data_AF-A0A660RT94-F1
#
_entry.id   AF-A0A660RT94-F1
#
_cell.length_a   1.000
_cell.length_b   1.000
_cell.length_c   1.000
_cell.angle_alpha   90.00
_cell.angle_beta   90.00
_cell.angle_gamma   90.00
#
_symmetry.space_group_name_H-M   'P 1'
#
loop_
_entity.id
_entity.type
_entity.pdbx_description
1 polymer ?
#
loop_
_entity_poly.entity_id
_entity_poly.type
_entity_poly.pdbx_seq_one_letter_code
_entity_poly.pdbx_strand_id
1 'polypeptide(L)'
;MPIYEFKCEVCGFVFETLQKMGEDLPSCPKCNSKEVIKLPSIFGFWDKSARRAERERAILKRTRDYLIDGKIKDARRFLEKAKEYHPTDRIKKLSDELAQRKPLKGGFLVKPELVVVKRKEKKGK
;
A
#
# COMPACT_ATOMS: atom_id res chain seq x y z
N MET A 1 20.55 -24.21 4.13
CA MET A 1 21.65 -23.37 3.60
C MET A 1 21.01 -22.26 2.78
N PRO A 2 21.47 -21.00 2.91
CA PRO A 2 20.96 -19.91 2.07
C PRO A 2 21.26 -20.18 0.58
N ILE A 3 20.32 -19.85 -0.29
CA ILE A 3 20.51 -19.84 -1.74
C ILE A 3 21.00 -18.44 -2.10
N TYR A 4 22.11 -18.37 -2.83
CA TYR A 4 22.62 -17.12 -3.38
C TYR A 4 22.64 -17.21 -4.90
N GLU A 5 22.37 -16.07 -5.53
CA GLU A 5 22.43 -15.89 -6.97
C GLU A 5 23.77 -15.25 -7.33
N PHE A 6 24.42 -15.75 -8.37
CA PHE A 6 25.72 -15.29 -8.84
C PHE A 6 25.68 -15.02 -10.33
N LYS A 7 26.49 -14.06 -10.76
CA LYS A 7 26.74 -13.77 -12.18
C LYS A 7 28.24 -13.88 -12.45
N CYS A 8 28.60 -14.65 -13.47
CA CYS A 8 29.98 -14.70 -13.94
C CYS A 8 30.33 -13.43 -14.73
N GLU A 9 31.49 -12.84 -14.47
CA GLU A 9 31.97 -11.65 -15.19
C GLU A 9 32.51 -11.99 -16.59
N VAL A 10 33.04 -13.20 -16.77
CA VAL A 10 33.66 -13.64 -18.03
C VAL A 10 32.61 -14.06 -19.07
N CYS A 11 31.68 -14.94 -18.68
CA CYS A 11 30.68 -15.49 -19.61
C CYS A 11 29.27 -14.91 -19.43
N GLY A 12 29.05 -14.07 -18.42
CA GLY A 12 27.76 -13.47 -18.12
C GLY A 12 26.70 -14.43 -17.59
N PHE A 13 27.04 -15.70 -17.34
CA PHE A 13 26.06 -16.71 -16.92
C PHE A 13 25.60 -16.45 -15.48
N VAL A 14 24.27 -16.45 -15.30
CA VAL A 14 23.60 -16.30 -13.99
C VAL A 14 23.19 -17.67 -13.48
N PHE A 15 23.53 -17.97 -12.23
CA PHE A 15 23.24 -19.26 -11.62
C PHE A 15 23.00 -19.13 -10.11
N GLU A 16 22.26 -20.09 -9.54
CA GLU A 16 21.93 -20.14 -8.12
C GLU A 16 22.65 -21.30 -7.45
N THR A 17 23.23 -21.06 -6.27
CA THR A 17 23.90 -22.11 -5.48
C THR A 17 23.59 -22.00 -4.00
N LEU A 18 23.45 -23.15 -3.35
CA LEU A 18 23.42 -23.26 -1.89
C LEU A 18 24.84 -23.09 -1.35
N GLN A 19 25.08 -22.07 -0.53
CA GLN A 19 26.40 -21.79 0.04
C GLN A 19 26.31 -21.68 1.56
N LYS A 20 27.36 -22.10 2.28
CA LYS A 20 27.47 -21.82 3.71
C LYS A 20 27.89 -20.37 3.93
N MET A 21 27.49 -19.82 5.08
CA MET A 21 27.84 -18.45 5.45
C MET A 21 29.34 -18.42 5.79
N GLY A 22 30.14 -17.68 5.02
CA GLY A 22 31.61 -17.56 5.20
C GLY A 22 32.46 -18.51 4.33
N GLU A 23 31.87 -19.18 3.34
CA GLU A 23 32.58 -20.04 2.39
C GLU A 23 33.06 -19.25 1.15
N ASP A 24 34.07 -19.76 0.44
CA ASP A 24 34.63 -19.11 -0.75
C ASP A 24 33.63 -19.06 -1.92
N LEU A 25 33.81 -18.10 -2.82
CA LEU A 25 32.96 -17.89 -4.00
C LEU A 25 32.96 -19.14 -4.92
N PRO A 26 31.78 -19.61 -5.39
CA PRO A 26 31.71 -20.76 -6.28
C PRO A 26 32.28 -20.43 -7.66
N SER A 27 32.90 -21.42 -8.32
CA SER A 27 33.34 -21.26 -9.72
C SER A 27 32.15 -21.31 -10.68
N CYS A 28 32.25 -20.62 -11.81
CA CYS A 28 31.18 -20.62 -12.80
C CYS A 28 31.00 -22.01 -13.44
N PRO A 29 29.79 -22.59 -13.48
CA PRO A 29 29.56 -23.92 -14.05
C PRO A 29 29.73 -24.00 -15.58
N LYS A 30 29.81 -22.87 -16.30
CA LYS A 30 29.98 -22.83 -17.75
C LYS A 30 31.42 -22.67 -18.21
N CYS A 31 32.15 -21.72 -17.62
CA CYS A 31 33.51 -21.37 -18.03
C CYS A 31 34.58 -21.69 -16.97
N ASN A 32 34.18 -22.19 -15.81
CA ASN A 32 35.06 -22.53 -14.69
C ASN A 32 35.92 -21.37 -14.15
N SER A 33 35.55 -20.12 -14.47
CA SER A 33 36.24 -18.95 -13.94
C SER A 33 35.86 -18.72 -12.46
N LYS A 34 36.81 -18.16 -11.71
CA LYS A 34 36.61 -17.73 -10.31
C LYS A 34 36.06 -16.31 -10.19
N GLU A 35 35.94 -15.60 -11.31
CA GLU A 35 35.41 -14.24 -11.42
C GLU A 35 33.88 -14.31 -11.47
N VAL A 36 33.26 -14.39 -10.28
CA VAL A 36 31.82 -14.34 -10.09
C VAL A 36 31.46 -13.25 -9.08
N ILE A 37 30.38 -12.55 -9.37
CA ILE A 37 29.80 -11.55 -8.47
C ILE A 37 28.50 -12.08 -7.86
N LYS A 38 28.30 -11.82 -6.58
CA LYS A 38 27.06 -12.13 -5.88
C LYS A 38 25.99 -11.13 -6.27
N LEU A 39 24.88 -11.60 -6.85
CA LEU A 39 23.75 -10.74 -7.16
C LEU A 39 22.92 -10.52 -5.89
N PRO A 40 22.60 -9.26 -5.54
CA PRO A 40 21.63 -9.01 -4.49
C PRO A 40 20.26 -9.49 -4.98
N SER A 41 19.59 -10.33 -4.19
CA SER A 41 18.22 -10.74 -4.49
C SER A 41 17.32 -9.50 -4.54
N ILE A 42 16.68 -9.27 -5.69
CA ILE A 42 15.78 -8.13 -5.94
C ILE A 42 14.51 -8.23 -5.05
N PHE A 43 14.21 -9.44 -4.56
CA PHE A 43 13.05 -9.68 -3.70
C PHE A 43 13.20 -8.98 -2.33
N GLY A 44 12.44 -7.91 -2.12
CA GLY A 44 12.34 -7.20 -0.84
C GLY A 44 13.05 -5.85 -0.74
N PHE A 45 13.65 -5.35 -1.83
CA PHE A 45 14.13 -3.96 -1.85
C PHE A 45 12.94 -3.01 -2.00
N TRP A 46 12.40 -2.55 -0.87
CA TRP A 46 11.45 -1.44 -0.84
C TRP A 46 12.13 -0.17 -0.39
N ASP A 47 12.17 0.82 -1.27
CA ASP A 47 12.54 2.17 -0.88
C ASP A 47 11.52 2.76 0.10
N LYS A 48 11.98 3.68 0.97
CA LYS A 48 11.13 4.31 1.99
C LYS A 48 9.91 5.01 1.36
N SER A 49 10.05 5.51 0.13
CA SER A 49 8.96 6.13 -0.65
C SER A 49 7.91 5.11 -1.08
N ALA A 50 8.30 3.96 -1.63
CA ALA A 50 7.40 2.87 -2.00
C ALA A 50 6.60 2.40 -0.79
N ARG A 51 7.26 2.22 0.36
CA ARG A 51 6.57 1.85 1.61
C ARG A 51 5.58 2.90 2.09
N ARG A 52 5.92 4.19 1.96
CA ARG A 52 4.99 5.30 2.28
C ARG A 52 3.79 5.31 1.33
N ALA A 53 4.02 5.12 0.03
CA ALA A 53 2.98 5.10 -0.99
C ALA A 53 2.04 3.90 -0.84
N GLU A 54 2.56 2.72 -0.52
CA GLU A 54 1.76 1.53 -0.26
C GLU A 54 0.83 1.71 0.95
N ARG A 55 1.36 2.26 2.05
CA ARG A 55 0.54 2.60 3.23
C ARG A 55 -0.52 3.64 2.91
N GLU A 56 -0.17 4.68 2.15
CA GLU A 56 -1.15 5.69 1.69
C GLU A 56 -2.28 5.04 0.89
N ARG A 57 -1.97 4.15 -0.06
CA ARG A 57 -2.98 3.41 -0.84
C ARG A 57 -3.88 2.57 0.06
N ALA A 58 -3.32 1.88 1.06
CA ALA A 58 -4.08 1.08 2.01
C ALA A 58 -5.05 1.94 2.85
N ILE A 59 -4.61 3.11 3.30
CA ILE A 59 -5.44 4.08 4.02
C ILE A 59 -6.59 4.55 3.13
N LEU A 60 -6.29 4.99 1.89
CA LEU A 60 -7.31 5.48 0.96
C LEU A 60 -8.33 4.39 0.60
N LYS A 61 -7.88 3.14 0.42
CA LYS A 61 -8.76 1.99 0.18
C LYS A 61 -9.72 1.79 1.35
N ARG A 62 -9.21 1.74 2.58
CA ARG A 62 -10.05 1.55 3.77
C ARG A 62 -11.04 2.69 3.97
N THR A 63 -10.62 3.93 3.70
CA THR A 63 -11.52 5.09 3.71
C THR A 63 -12.63 4.94 2.67
N ARG A 64 -12.29 4.48 1.45
CA ARG A 64 -13.29 4.21 0.40
C ARG A 64 -14.30 3.17 0.85
N ASP A 65 -13.87 2.11 1.51
CA ASP A 65 -14.76 1.06 2.02
C ASP A 65 -15.75 1.63 3.04
N TYR A 66 -15.30 2.47 3.99
CA TYR A 66 -16.21 3.16 4.91
C TYR A 66 -17.23 4.07 4.21
N LEU A 67 -16.81 4.75 3.14
CA LEU A 67 -17.70 5.62 2.36
C LEU A 67 -18.73 4.81 1.56
N ILE A 68 -18.34 3.66 1.00
CA ILE A 68 -19.25 2.74 0.31
C ILE A 68 -20.29 2.18 1.29
N ASP A 69 -19.87 1.82 2.50
CA ASP A 69 -20.75 1.35 3.58
C ASP A 69 -21.68 2.46 4.15
N GLY A 70 -21.50 3.72 3.75
CA GLY A 70 -22.22 4.86 4.32
C GLY A 70 -21.78 5.26 5.73
N LYS A 71 -20.68 4.68 6.25
CA LYS A 71 -20.11 4.94 7.58
C LYS A 71 -19.23 6.20 7.59
N ILE A 72 -19.83 7.35 7.31
CA ILE A 72 -19.12 8.64 7.17
C ILE A 72 -18.41 9.06 8.47
N LYS A 73 -19.01 8.79 9.64
CA LYS A 73 -18.40 9.10 10.95
C LYS A 73 -17.11 8.30 11.18
N ASP A 74 -17.13 7.02 10.82
CA ASP A 74 -15.98 6.14 10.97
C ASP A 74 -14.87 6.50 9.98
N ALA A 75 -15.24 6.87 8.74
CA ALA A 75 -14.30 7.40 7.76
C ALA A 75 -13.56 8.65 8.27
N ARG A 76 -14.29 9.61 8.89
CA ARG A 76 -13.69 10.81 9.48
C ARG A 76 -12.72 10.47 10.61
N ARG A 77 -13.16 9.68 11.59
CA ARG A 77 -12.32 9.26 12.72
C ARG A 77 -11.07 8.51 12.27
N PHE A 78 -11.21 7.68 11.23
CA PHE A 78 -10.09 6.94 10.65
C PHE A 78 -9.08 7.86 9.99
N LEU A 79 -9.54 8.85 9.21
CA LEU A 79 -8.66 9.80 8.53
C LEU A 79 -7.97 10.78 9.49
N GLU A 80 -8.64 11.22 10.55
CA GLU A 80 -8.01 12.05 11.59
C GLU A 80 -6.81 11.32 12.22
N LYS A 81 -7.00 10.05 12.59
CA LYS A 81 -5.90 9.20 13.08
C LYS A 81 -4.84 8.98 11.99
N ALA A 82 -5.24 8.74 10.75
CA ALA A 82 -4.29 8.53 9.66
C ALA A 82 -3.42 9.76 9.37
N LYS A 83 -3.98 10.98 9.52
CA LYS A 83 -3.27 12.25 9.37
C LYS A 83 -2.13 12.40 10.38
N GLU A 84 -2.30 11.88 11.59
CA GLU A 84 -1.29 11.87 12.66
C GLU A 84 -0.12 10.94 12.33
N TYR A 85 -0.39 9.69 11.94
CA TYR A 85 0.66 8.69 11.67
C TYR A 85 1.29 8.78 10.27
N HIS A 86 0.53 9.23 9.27
CA HIS A 86 0.94 9.29 7.87
C HIS A 86 0.49 10.61 7.21
N PRO A 87 1.19 11.72 7.48
CA PRO A 87 0.83 13.04 6.96
C PRO A 87 1.23 13.17 5.48
N THR A 88 0.43 12.62 4.56
CA THR A 88 0.53 12.93 3.13
C THR A 88 -0.45 14.00 2.72
N ASP A 89 -0.11 14.78 1.68
CA ASP A 89 -0.97 15.88 1.23
C ASP A 89 -2.34 15.39 0.74
N ARG A 90 -2.41 14.19 0.18
CA ARG A 90 -3.68 13.58 -0.24
C ARG A 90 -4.58 13.25 0.96
N ILE A 91 -4.01 12.65 2.02
CA ILE A 91 -4.77 12.31 3.24
C ILE A 91 -5.27 13.59 3.92
N LYS A 92 -4.41 14.62 4.01
CA LYS A 92 -4.78 15.93 4.56
C LYS A 92 -5.96 16.53 3.80
N LYS A 93 -5.83 16.68 2.47
CA LYS A 93 -6.89 17.21 1.60
C LYS A 93 -8.21 16.44 1.76
N LEU A 94 -8.15 15.10 1.73
CA LEU A 94 -9.34 14.26 1.83
C LEU A 94 -10.00 14.34 3.21
N SER A 95 -9.22 14.44 4.28
CA SER A 95 -9.71 14.69 5.63
C SER A 95 -10.42 16.04 5.74
N ASP A 96 -9.81 17.09 5.20
CA ASP A 96 -10.35 18.45 5.27
C ASP A 96 -11.64 18.57 4.42
N GLU A 97 -11.68 17.94 3.24
CA GLU A 97 -12.89 17.83 2.42
C GLU A 97 -14.05 17.11 3.14
N LEU A 98 -13.75 15.98 3.79
CA LEU A 98 -14.78 15.23 4.53
C LEU A 98 -15.24 15.96 5.79
N ALA A 99 -14.40 16.80 6.40
CA ALA A 99 -14.78 17.66 7.52
C ALA A 99 -15.77 18.76 7.07
N GLN A 100 -15.51 19.38 5.92
CA GLN A 100 -16.36 20.45 5.38
C GLN A 100 -17.72 19.96 4.86
N ARG A 101 -17.78 18.73 4.31
CA ARG A 101 -19.04 18.13 3.83
C ARG A 101 -20.00 17.87 4.99
N LYS A 102 -21.01 18.72 5.20
CA LYS A 102 -22.08 18.45 6.18
C LYS A 102 -22.87 17.20 5.73
N PRO A 103 -23.11 16.21 6.61
CA PRO A 103 -24.02 15.12 6.28
C PRO A 103 -25.41 15.71 6.07
N LEU A 104 -26.01 15.47 4.91
CA LEU A 104 -27.40 15.83 4.67
C LEU A 104 -28.27 15.07 5.70
N LYS A 105 -29.10 15.79 6.47
CA LYS A 105 -30.08 15.17 7.39
C LYS A 105 -31.05 14.33 6.55
N GLY A 106 -30.85 13.01 6.55
CA GLY A 106 -31.79 12.04 5.98
C GLY A 106 -31.55 11.60 4.54
N GLY A 107 -30.35 11.76 3.97
CA GLY A 107 -30.04 11.25 2.62
C GLY A 107 -28.79 10.36 2.61
N PHE A 108 -28.92 9.13 2.14
CA PHE A 108 -27.78 8.30 1.75
C PHE A 108 -27.34 8.75 0.34
N LEU A 109 -26.12 9.26 0.21
CA LEU A 109 -25.46 9.35 -1.10
C LEU A 109 -24.93 7.95 -1.42
N VAL A 110 -25.82 7.05 -1.82
CA VAL A 110 -25.44 5.96 -2.70
C VAL A 110 -25.20 6.61 -4.07
N LYS A 111 -24.29 6.04 -4.90
CA LYS A 111 -24.00 6.41 -6.30
C LYS A 111 -25.15 7.19 -6.98
N PRO A 112 -24.86 8.17 -7.87
CA PRO A 112 -25.79 9.19 -8.37
C PRO A 112 -27.13 8.64 -8.91
N GLU A 113 -28.00 8.27 -7.99
CA GLU A 113 -29.40 8.00 -8.14
C GLU A 113 -30.04 8.75 -6.98
N LEU A 114 -30.80 9.78 -7.34
CA LEU A 114 -31.51 10.66 -6.43
C LEU A 114 -32.45 9.85 -5.54
N VAL A 115 -32.08 9.58 -4.29
CA VAL A 115 -33.03 9.08 -3.29
C VAL A 115 -33.69 10.28 -2.62
N VAL A 116 -34.85 10.67 -3.14
CA VAL A 116 -35.76 11.63 -2.51
C VAL A 116 -36.40 10.96 -1.29
N VAL A 117 -35.96 11.29 -0.08
CA VAL A 117 -36.60 10.78 1.13
C VAL A 117 -37.76 11.70 1.52
N LYS A 118 -38.99 11.20 1.34
CA LYS A 118 -40.26 11.84 1.69
C LYS A 118 -40.29 12.13 3.21
N ARG A 119 -40.51 13.39 3.61
CA ARG A 119 -40.68 13.79 5.02
C ARG A 119 -41.87 13.03 5.63
N LYS A 120 -41.66 12.26 6.70
CA LYS A 120 -42.76 11.85 7.59
C LYS A 120 -43.15 13.05 8.45
N GLU A 121 -44.35 13.56 8.22
CA GLU A 121 -44.99 14.55 9.07
C GLU A 121 -45.12 13.98 10.49
N LYS A 122 -44.67 14.78 11.47
CA LYS A 122 -44.96 14.54 12.88
C LYS A 122 -46.48 14.70 13.07
N LYS A 123 -47.20 13.60 13.30
CA LYS A 123 -48.51 13.69 13.96
C LYS A 123 -48.28 13.63 15.46
N GLY A 124 -48.42 14.80 16.09
CA GLY A 124 -48.68 14.86 17.53
C GLY A 124 -50.12 14.42 17.80
N LYS A 125 -50.29 13.67 18.89
CA LYS A 125 -51.42 13.71 19.82
C LYS A 125 -50.86 13.33 21.18
#